data_AF-A0A914L4S4-F1
#
_entry.id   AF-A0A914L4S4-F1
#
_cell.length_a   1.000
_cell.length_b   1.000
_cell.length_c   1.000
_cell.angle_alpha   90.00
_cell.angle_beta   90.00
_cell.angle_gamma   90.00
#
_symmetry.space_group_name_H-M   'P 1'
#
loop_
_entity.id
_entity.type
_entity.pdbx_description
1 polymer ?
#
loop_
_entity_poly.entity_id
_entity_poly.type
_entity_poly.pdbx_seq_one_letter_code
_entity_poly.pdbx_strand_id
1 'polypeptide(L)'
;MICIFEFFTPKNRLVDERRKRREIPDFLCGKISFELLRDPVITPSGITYDRNDILTHLHRVGHFDPVTRVPLTADQLIPNLAMREVVEHFEKENEWAVDA
;
A
#
# COMPACT_ATOMS: atom_id res chain seq x y z
N MET A 1 47.16 5.68 -3.18
CA MET A 1 46.85 6.46 -1.96
C MET A 1 46.61 7.89 -2.38
N ILE A 2 45.36 8.24 -2.73
CA ILE A 2 44.93 9.61 -3.03
C ILE A 2 43.70 9.85 -2.16
N CYS A 3 43.74 10.94 -1.41
CA CYS A 3 42.94 11.20 -0.23
C CYS A 3 41.44 11.35 -0.51
N ILE A 4 40.71 10.50 0.20
CA ILE A 4 39.30 10.41 0.59
C ILE A 4 38.69 11.69 1.23
N PHE A 5 39.13 12.90 0.86
CA PHE A 5 38.74 14.15 1.55
C PHE A 5 37.89 15.15 0.74
N GLU A 6 37.28 14.74 -0.38
CA GLU A 6 36.33 15.62 -1.12
C GLU A 6 34.86 15.15 -1.12
N PHE A 7 34.52 14.05 -0.45
CA PHE A 7 33.11 13.58 -0.37
C PHE A 7 32.30 14.16 0.79
N PHE A 8 32.87 15.07 1.59
CA PHE A 8 32.18 15.72 2.71
C PHE A 8 31.63 17.10 2.31
N THR A 9 30.81 17.16 1.25
CA THR A 9 30.00 18.38 0.99
C THR A 9 28.61 18.23 1.61
N PRO A 10 28.11 19.23 2.37
CA PRO A 10 26.77 19.21 3.00
C PRO A 10 25.63 19.41 1.99
N LYS A 11 25.88 19.24 0.68
CA LYS A 11 24.90 19.51 -0.40
C LYS A 11 24.06 18.29 -0.78
N ASN A 12 24.44 17.08 -0.34
CA ASN A 12 23.73 15.84 -0.68
C ASN A 12 22.63 15.40 0.31
N ARG A 13 22.56 15.97 1.52
CA ARG A 13 21.57 15.53 2.52
C ARG A 13 20.12 15.83 2.10
N LEU A 14 19.88 16.98 1.47
CA LEU A 14 18.54 17.38 1.01
C LEU A 14 18.03 16.54 -0.17
N VAL A 15 18.94 16.05 -1.03
CA VAL A 15 18.59 15.20 -2.18
C VAL A 15 18.28 13.77 -1.71
N ASP A 16 19.05 13.25 -0.75
CA ASP A 16 18.75 11.95 -0.11
C ASP A 16 17.47 11.98 0.72
N GLU A 17 17.18 13.07 1.45
CA GLU A 17 15.91 13.27 2.17
C GLU A 17 14.71 13.32 1.22
N ARG A 18 14.85 13.95 0.04
CA ARG A 18 13.80 13.96 -0.98
C ARG A 18 13.62 12.61 -1.67
N ARG A 19 14.68 11.81 -1.80
CA ARG A 19 14.59 10.44 -2.34
C ARG A 19 13.97 9.45 -1.35
N LYS A 20 14.23 9.61 -0.04
CA LYS A 20 13.53 8.87 1.03
C LYS A 20 12.04 9.20 1.16
N ARG A 21 11.54 10.25 0.50
CA ARG A 21 10.15 10.74 0.63
C ARG A 21 9.17 10.15 -0.39
N ARG A 22 9.61 9.26 -1.28
CA ARG A 22 8.75 8.64 -2.31
C ARG A 22 8.48 7.17 -2.02
N GLU A 23 8.05 6.89 -0.80
CA GLU A 23 7.65 5.55 -0.38
C GLU A 23 6.20 5.60 0.05
N ILE A 24 5.39 4.67 -0.46
CA ILE A 24 4.00 4.51 -0.04
C ILE A 24 4.02 3.75 1.29
N PRO A 25 3.39 4.27 2.35
CA PRO A 25 3.30 3.54 3.61
C PRO A 25 2.58 2.19 3.45
N ASP A 26 3.17 1.10 3.94
CA ASP A 26 2.64 -0.28 3.82
C ASP A 26 1.19 -0.47 4.31
N PHE A 27 0.74 0.39 5.24
CA PHE A 27 -0.63 0.34 5.76
C PHE A 27 -1.67 0.90 4.77
N LEU A 28 -1.24 1.61 3.72
CA LEU A 28 -2.07 2.03 2.59
C LEU A 28 -2.03 1.02 1.45
N CYS A 29 -1.20 -0.02 1.55
CA CYS A 29 -1.07 -1.05 0.52
C CYS A 29 -1.94 -2.27 0.82
N GLY A 30 -2.47 -2.87 -0.25
CA GLY A 30 -3.19 -4.14 -0.20
C GLY A 30 -2.32 -5.30 0.26
N LYS A 31 -2.90 -6.30 0.90
CA LYS A 31 -2.16 -7.48 1.42
C LYS A 31 -1.89 -8.57 0.36
N ILE A 32 -2.27 -8.33 -0.90
CA ILE A 32 -2.07 -9.27 -2.02
C ILE A 32 -1.13 -8.64 -3.07
N SER A 33 -1.52 -7.51 -3.66
CA SER A 33 -0.70 -6.79 -4.66
C SER A 33 0.50 -6.06 -4.04
N PHE A 34 0.43 -5.69 -2.76
CA PHE A 34 1.37 -4.76 -2.11
C PHE A 34 1.41 -3.37 -2.77
N GLU A 35 0.40 -3.04 -3.57
CA GLU A 35 0.19 -1.75 -4.21
C GLU A 35 -0.80 -0.90 -3.41
N LEU A 36 -0.82 0.41 -3.68
CA LEU A 36 -1.76 1.34 -3.06
C LEU A 36 -3.21 0.90 -3.31
N LEU A 37 -4.01 0.86 -2.24
CA LEU A 37 -5.42 0.46 -2.30
C LEU A 37 -6.23 1.39 -3.21
N ARG A 38 -6.90 0.87 -4.25
CA ARG A 38 -7.77 1.68 -5.12
C ARG A 38 -9.24 1.55 -4.74
N ASP A 39 -9.69 0.34 -4.42
CA ASP A 39 -11.04 0.07 -3.92
C ASP A 39 -10.95 -0.77 -2.63
N PRO A 40 -10.66 -0.12 -1.48
CA PRO A 40 -10.42 -0.84 -0.24
C PRO A 40 -11.71 -1.49 0.28
N VAL A 41 -11.65 -2.79 0.54
CA VAL A 41 -12.69 -3.58 1.21
C VAL A 41 -12.13 -4.24 2.45
N ILE A 42 -12.95 -4.35 3.49
CA ILE A 42 -12.61 -5.00 4.75
C ILE A 42 -13.35 -6.32 4.91
N THR A 43 -12.63 -7.34 5.39
CA THR A 43 -13.20 -8.66 5.74
C THR A 43 -13.69 -8.67 7.19
N PRO A 44 -14.55 -9.63 7.61
CA PRO A 44 -14.93 -9.80 9.02
C PRO A 44 -13.75 -10.03 9.97
N SER A 45 -12.61 -10.53 9.44
CA SER A 45 -11.35 -10.66 10.18
C SER A 45 -10.66 -9.31 10.45
N GLY A 46 -11.20 -8.20 9.95
CA GLY A 46 -10.64 -6.86 10.13
C GLY A 46 -9.50 -6.52 9.17
N ILE A 47 -9.27 -7.34 8.14
CA ILE A 47 -8.18 -7.13 7.17
C ILE A 47 -8.71 -6.38 5.95
N THR A 48 -7.98 -5.35 5.52
CA THR A 48 -8.32 -4.57 4.32
C THR A 48 -7.51 -5.04 3.11
N TYR A 49 -8.19 -5.19 1.98
CA TYR A 49 -7.63 -5.59 0.69
C TYR A 49 -8.12 -4.64 -0.40
N ASP A 50 -7.46 -4.67 -1.56
CA ASP A 50 -8.08 -4.16 -2.78
C ASP A 50 -9.17 -5.13 -3.25
N ARG A 51 -10.32 -4.60 -3.68
CA ARG A 51 -11.48 -5.39 -4.11
C ARG A 51 -11.12 -6.39 -5.21
N ASN A 52 -10.38 -5.97 -6.24
CA ASN A 52 -10.10 -6.83 -7.39
C ASN A 52 -9.22 -8.01 -6.99
N ASP A 53 -8.23 -7.75 -6.14
CA ASP A 53 -7.30 -8.76 -5.65
C ASP A 53 -8.01 -9.82 -4.80
N ILE A 54 -8.81 -9.39 -3.81
CA ILE A 54 -9.49 -10.33 -2.93
C ILE A 54 -10.56 -11.13 -3.66
N LEU A 55 -11.29 -10.53 -4.61
CA LEU A 55 -12.25 -11.27 -5.45
C LEU A 55 -11.54 -12.29 -6.33
N THR A 56 -10.38 -11.94 -6.90
CA THR A 56 -9.57 -12.86 -7.69
C THR A 56 -9.08 -14.04 -6.84
N HIS A 57 -8.63 -13.79 -5.60
CA HIS A 57 -8.25 -14.83 -4.65
C HIS A 57 -9.43 -15.76 -4.33
N LEU A 58 -10.59 -15.21 -3.99
CA LEU A 58 -11.79 -16.00 -3.67
C LEU A 58 -12.22 -16.88 -4.86
N HIS A 59 -12.07 -16.38 -6.08
CA HIS A 59 -12.42 -17.12 -7.30
C HIS A 59 -11.38 -18.18 -7.69
N ARG A 60 -10.07 -17.87 -7.60
CA ARG A 60 -8.99 -18.72 -8.15
C ARG A 60 -8.33 -19.63 -7.13
N VAL A 61 -8.30 -19.23 -5.85
CA VAL A 61 -7.55 -19.91 -4.80
C VAL A 61 -8.51 -20.59 -3.82
N GLY A 62 -9.52 -19.88 -3.34
CA GLY A 62 -10.60 -20.46 -2.53
C GLY A 62 -11.24 -19.50 -1.54
N HIS A 63 -12.34 -19.98 -0.93
CA HIS A 63 -13.22 -19.23 -0.03
C HIS A 63 -12.68 -19.09 1.40
N PHE A 64 -11.52 -18.46 1.54
CA PHE A 64 -10.90 -18.16 2.83
C PHE A 64 -10.12 -16.86 2.78
N ASP A 65 -10.05 -16.15 3.90
CA ASP A 65 -9.27 -14.93 4.07
C ASP A 65 -7.77 -15.24 3.90
N PRO A 66 -7.04 -14.57 2.98
CA PRO A 66 -5.64 -14.89 2.68
C PRO A 66 -4.70 -14.87 3.89
N VAL A 67 -4.96 -13.99 4.86
CA VAL A 67 -4.09 -13.75 6.01
C VAL A 67 -4.48 -14.68 7.17
N THR A 68 -5.76 -14.67 7.54
CA THR A 68 -6.26 -15.36 8.73
C THR A 68 -6.71 -16.80 8.47
N ARG A 69 -6.91 -17.17 7.20
CA ARG A 69 -7.40 -18.47 6.73
C ARG A 69 -8.80 -18.85 7.24
N VAL A 70 -9.53 -17.90 7.82
CA VAL A 70 -10.94 -18.05 8.21
C VAL A 70 -11.81 -18.13 6.94
N PRO A 71 -12.90 -18.93 6.92
CA PRO A 71 -13.83 -18.95 5.79
C PRO A 71 -14.30 -17.55 5.40
N LEU A 72 -14.26 -17.26 4.11
CA LEU A 72 -14.60 -15.94 3.57
C LEU A 72 -15.32 -16.11 2.23
N THR A 73 -16.40 -15.37 2.03
CA THR A 73 -17.14 -15.28 0.76
C THR A 73 -17.25 -13.83 0.29
N ALA A 74 -17.53 -13.63 -0.99
CA ALA A 74 -17.51 -12.30 -1.61
C ALA A 74 -18.58 -11.34 -1.04
N ASP A 75 -19.72 -11.87 -0.58
CA ASP A 75 -20.82 -11.11 0.03
C ASP A 75 -20.47 -10.56 1.43
N GLN A 76 -19.41 -11.08 2.05
CA GLN A 76 -18.91 -10.60 3.33
C GLN A 76 -17.93 -9.42 3.19
N LEU A 77 -17.57 -9.04 1.96
CA LEU A 77 -16.67 -7.92 1.70
C LEU A 77 -17.42 -6.59 1.85
N ILE A 78 -17.02 -5.81 2.85
CA ILE A 78 -17.63 -4.52 3.15
C ILE A 78 -16.73 -3.40 2.60
N PRO A 79 -17.24 -2.41 1.85
CA PRO A 79 -16.44 -1.25 1.45
C PRO A 79 -15.85 -0.52 2.66
N ASN A 80 -14.54 -0.32 2.68
CA ASN A 80 -13.86 0.42 3.75
C ASN A 80 -13.75 1.90 3.35
N LEU A 81 -14.85 2.63 3.54
CA LEU A 81 -14.96 4.03 3.13
C LEU A 81 -13.94 4.94 3.84
N ALA A 82 -13.63 4.66 5.11
CA ALA A 82 -12.65 5.41 5.88
C ALA A 82 -11.23 5.25 5.27
N MET A 83 -10.83 4.02 4.92
CA MET A 83 -9.54 3.81 4.25
C MET A 83 -9.49 4.45 2.87
N ARG A 84 -10.61 4.47 2.14
CA ARG A 84 -10.68 5.18 0.86
C ARG A 84 -10.40 6.67 1.04
N GLU A 85 -11.01 7.33 2.02
CA GLU A 85 -10.75 8.74 2.32
C GLU A 85 -9.27 8.99 2.71
N VAL A 86 -8.66 8.08 3.47
CA VAL A 86 -7.24 8.17 3.84
C VAL A 86 -6.35 8.06 2.61
N VAL A 87 -6.62 7.12 1.70
CA VAL A 87 -5.84 6.96 0.46
C VAL A 87 -6.02 8.18 -0.44
N GLU A 88 -7.26 8.64 -0.66
CA GLU A 88 -7.55 9.83 -1.48
C GLU A 88 -6.84 11.07 -0.93
N HIS A 89 -6.78 11.23 0.40
CA HIS A 89 -6.03 12.31 1.02
C HIS A 89 -4.52 12.16 0.78
N PHE A 90 -3.99 10.94 0.93
CA PHE A 90 -2.57 10.66 0.66
C PHE A 90 -2.20 10.98 -0.79
N GLU A 91 -3.00 10.57 -1.76
CA GLU A 91 -2.78 10.84 -3.20
C GLU A 91 -2.77 12.34 -3.51
N LYS A 92 -3.68 13.13 -2.90
CA LYS A 92 -3.73 14.59 -3.08
C LYS A 92 -2.46 15.28 -2.59
N GLU A 93 -1.90 14.84 -1.46
CA GLU A 93 -0.66 15.39 -0.92
C GLU A 93 0.59 14.82 -1.62
N ASN A 94 0.45 13.72 -2.35
CA ASN A 94 1.53 12.95 -2.96
C ASN A 94 1.18 12.55 -4.40
N GLU A 95 1.05 13.53 -5.30
CA GLU A 95 0.73 13.27 -6.72
C GLU A 95 1.68 12.24 -7.39
N TRP A 96 2.92 12.14 -6.91
CA TRP A 96 3.90 11.16 -7.39
C TRP A 96 3.53 9.69 -7.10
N ALA A 97 2.57 9.44 -6.20
CA ALA A 97 2.13 8.10 -5.82
C ALA A 97 0.98 7.56 -6.70
N VAL A 98 0.39 8.40 -7.55
CA VAL A 98 -0.76 8.01 -8.39
C VAL A 98 -0.35 7.01 -9.48
N ASP A 99 0.89 7.09 -9.97
CA ASP A 99 1.44 6.26 -11.05
C ASP A 99 2.53 5.26 -10.58
N ALA A 100 2.68 5.10 -9.26
CA ALA A 100 3.71 4.25 -8.66
C ALA A 100 3.32 2.77 -8.61
#